data_AF-A0AAV6C0P7-F1
#
_entry.id   AF-A0AAV6C0P7-F1
#
_cell.length_a   1.000
_cell.length_b   1.000
_cell.length_c   1.000
_cell.angle_alpha   90.00
_cell.angle_beta   90.00
_cell.angle_gamma   90.00
#
_symmetry.space_group_name_H-M   'P 1'
#
loop_
_entity.id
_entity.type
_entity.pdbx_description
1 polymer ?
#
loop_
_entity_poly.entity_id
_entity_poly.type
_entity_poly.pdbx_seq_one_letter_code
_entity_poly.pdbx_strand_id
1 'polypeptide(L)'
;MSAAATPPVMASGPVELWNTLLAQALERSPGLAGKFFARLRAAKLTFGDRVHCPFLRPFFLPEEDEKRVRTVAESVAAMGERVVKAALERPELLAQFHLRPEEERLVRLPAGYEWASTASRLDAFLLPDTLKFAEYNGESPAGAGYAETLAEVFRELPMMAGFEQRYAVHAYALSAKLLDALVASYTDWGGKSHRPQVVIVDWREVPTWSEFHILKGRFEKMGVPTEVADPRDLVFDGKTLTANGKKIDLVYRRVLINDIVARPAECAALLRAYEANAVCVANTFRCKIPHVKAFFAVLTDECNAALFSADEQATIRNHIPWTRVMADVRTTHYGDPIELLDFARRNRESLVLKP
;
A
#
# COMPACT_ATOMS: atom_id res chain seq x y z
N MET A 1 25.92 -21.07 -55.90
CA MET A 1 26.26 -20.99 -54.47
C MET A 1 25.74 -19.65 -53.96
N SER A 2 24.53 -19.63 -53.42
CA SER A 2 23.96 -18.44 -52.77
C SER A 2 24.06 -18.65 -51.28
N ALA A 3 24.83 -17.80 -50.60
CA ALA A 3 24.94 -17.81 -49.16
C ALA A 3 23.56 -17.46 -48.57
N ALA A 4 22.95 -18.43 -47.89
CA ALA A 4 21.75 -18.17 -47.10
C ALA A 4 22.13 -17.20 -45.99
N ALA A 5 21.58 -15.98 -46.05
CA ALA A 5 21.68 -15.02 -44.97
C ALA A 5 21.12 -15.65 -43.69
N THR A 6 21.94 -15.66 -42.65
CA THR A 6 21.52 -16.03 -41.30
C THR A 6 20.35 -15.13 -40.91
N PRO A 7 19.20 -15.67 -40.47
CA PRO A 7 18.09 -14.82 -40.04
C PRO A 7 18.55 -13.95 -38.86
N PRO A 8 18.06 -12.70 -38.77
CA PRO A 8 18.39 -11.85 -37.64
C PRO A 8 17.96 -12.58 -36.36
N VAL A 9 18.88 -12.69 -35.39
CA VAL A 9 18.57 -13.16 -34.04
C VAL A 9 17.41 -12.29 -33.56
N MET A 10 16.21 -12.86 -33.46
CA MET A 10 15.06 -12.14 -32.91
C MET A 10 15.51 -11.55 -31.58
N ALA A 11 15.36 -10.23 -31.43
CA ALA A 11 15.65 -9.55 -30.19
C ALA A 11 14.96 -10.30 -29.06
N SER A 12 15.74 -10.98 -28.21
CA SER A 12 15.18 -11.69 -27.07
C SER A 12 14.44 -10.68 -26.20
N GLY A 13 13.17 -10.95 -25.92
CA GLY A 13 12.39 -10.15 -24.99
C GLY A 13 13.07 -10.11 -23.62
N PRO A 14 12.68 -9.20 -22.73
CA PRO A 14 13.33 -9.03 -21.44
C PRO A 14 13.34 -10.33 -20.63
N VAL A 15 12.28 -11.14 -20.74
CA VAL A 15 12.18 -12.43 -20.05
C VAL A 15 13.17 -13.46 -20.62
N GLU A 16 13.24 -13.60 -21.94
CA GLU A 16 14.14 -14.54 -22.61
C GLU A 16 15.60 -14.17 -22.37
N LEU A 17 15.93 -12.87 -22.44
CA LEU A 17 17.27 -12.39 -22.14
C LEU A 17 17.64 -12.71 -20.69
N TRP A 18 16.78 -12.38 -19.72
CA TRP A 18 17.04 -12.67 -18.32
C TRP A 18 17.26 -14.15 -18.08
N ASN A 19 16.39 -15.02 -18.63
CA ASN A 19 16.50 -16.46 -18.45
C ASN A 19 17.81 -16.99 -19.04
N THR A 20 18.25 -16.46 -20.18
CA THR A 20 19.54 -16.81 -20.81
C THR A 20 20.72 -16.43 -19.91
N LEU A 21 20.73 -15.20 -19.39
CA LEU A 21 21.79 -14.72 -18.50
C LEU A 21 21.79 -15.47 -17.16
N LEU A 22 20.61 -15.78 -16.63
CA LEU A 22 20.44 -16.56 -15.40
C LEU A 22 20.98 -17.99 -15.57
N ALA A 23 20.67 -18.66 -16.67
CA ALA A 23 21.19 -20.01 -16.95
C ALA A 23 22.73 -20.02 -16.96
N GLN A 24 23.35 -19.07 -17.67
CA GLN A 24 24.81 -18.93 -17.69
C GLN A 24 25.40 -18.60 -16.32
N ALA A 25 24.70 -17.81 -15.50
CA ALA A 25 25.14 -17.49 -14.14
C ALA A 25 25.08 -18.71 -13.22
N LEU A 26 24.06 -19.56 -13.38
CA LEU A 26 23.91 -20.80 -12.61
C LEU A 26 24.95 -21.85 -13.00
N GLU A 27 25.30 -21.97 -14.28
CA GLU A 27 26.39 -22.85 -14.74
C GLU A 27 27.74 -22.44 -14.13
N ARG A 28 28.03 -21.13 -14.12
CA ARG A 28 29.27 -20.59 -13.53
C ARG A 28 29.28 -20.62 -12.01
N SER A 29 28.11 -20.55 -11.37
CA SER A 29 27.98 -20.55 -9.91
C SER A 29 26.75 -21.37 -9.46
N PRO A 30 26.89 -22.70 -9.31
CA PRO A 30 25.78 -23.56 -8.90
C PRO A 30 25.17 -23.19 -7.54
N GLY A 31 25.95 -22.55 -6.66
CA GLY A 31 25.49 -22.06 -5.35
C GLY A 31 24.77 -20.70 -5.36
N LEU A 32 24.54 -20.08 -6.53
CA LEU A 32 23.98 -18.72 -6.64
C LEU A 32 22.61 -18.60 -5.95
N ALA A 33 21.71 -19.56 -6.13
CA ALA A 33 20.39 -19.54 -5.49
C ALA A 33 20.48 -19.54 -3.95
N GLY A 34 21.37 -20.38 -3.40
CA GLY A 34 21.61 -20.44 -1.96
C GLY A 34 22.18 -19.14 -1.42
N LYS A 35 23.14 -18.53 -2.12
CA LYS A 35 23.70 -17.21 -1.78
C LYS A 35 22.65 -16.11 -1.84
N PHE A 36 21.78 -16.11 -2.84
CA PHE A 36 20.67 -15.16 -2.96
C PHE A 36 19.73 -15.28 -1.76
N PHE A 37 19.27 -16.49 -1.42
CA PHE A 37 18.39 -16.67 -0.26
C PHE A 37 19.07 -16.34 1.07
N ALA A 38 20.37 -16.59 1.21
CA ALA A 38 21.14 -16.15 2.37
C ALA A 38 21.21 -14.61 2.46
N ARG A 39 21.40 -13.93 1.32
CA ARG A 39 21.40 -12.47 1.22
C ARG A 39 20.04 -11.86 1.60
N LEU A 40 18.93 -12.44 1.12
CA LEU A 40 17.58 -12.00 1.51
C LEU A 40 17.37 -12.09 3.02
N ARG A 41 17.76 -13.21 3.66
CA ARG A 41 17.67 -13.38 5.12
C ARG A 41 18.55 -12.38 5.87
N ALA A 42 19.79 -12.19 5.42
CA ALA A 42 20.71 -11.21 6.03
C ALA A 42 20.18 -9.77 5.92
N ALA A 43 19.49 -9.44 4.82
CA ALA A 43 18.82 -8.15 4.62
C ALA A 43 17.46 -8.05 5.35
N LYS A 44 17.08 -9.05 6.15
CA LYS A 44 15.79 -9.14 6.85
C LYS A 44 14.57 -9.08 5.92
N LEU A 45 14.72 -9.51 4.67
CA LEU A 45 13.65 -9.62 3.67
C LEU A 45 12.81 -10.90 3.91
N THR A 46 12.20 -10.99 5.09
CA THR A 46 11.36 -12.11 5.49
C THR A 46 10.02 -11.67 6.05
N PHE A 47 8.99 -12.46 5.76
CA PHE A 47 7.67 -12.41 6.37
C PHE A 47 7.55 -13.59 7.34
N GLY A 48 7.74 -13.33 8.63
CA GLY A 48 8.10 -14.39 9.58
C GLY A 48 9.37 -15.11 9.12
N ASP A 49 9.32 -16.43 8.96
CA ASP A 49 10.46 -17.25 8.52
C ASP A 49 10.60 -17.40 6.99
N ARG A 50 9.63 -16.90 6.22
CA ARG A 50 9.60 -17.06 4.76
C ARG A 50 10.28 -15.88 4.08
N VAL A 51 11.15 -16.13 3.10
CA VAL A 51 11.72 -15.05 2.27
C VAL A 51 10.64 -14.41 1.40
N HIS A 52 10.70 -13.10 1.22
CA HIS A 52 9.72 -12.37 0.41
C HIS A 52 9.72 -12.78 -1.07
N CYS A 53 10.88 -13.12 -1.62
CA CYS A 53 11.03 -13.49 -3.03
C CYS A 53 11.67 -14.87 -3.16
N PRO A 54 10.90 -15.91 -3.52
CA PRO A 54 11.45 -17.24 -3.79
C PRO A 54 11.97 -17.38 -5.24
N PHE A 55 11.92 -16.31 -6.05
CA PHE A 55 12.25 -16.34 -7.47
C PHE A 55 13.56 -15.61 -7.77
N LEU A 56 14.31 -16.10 -8.76
CA LEU A 56 15.56 -15.48 -9.24
C LEU A 56 15.35 -14.55 -10.45
N ARG A 57 14.09 -14.28 -10.81
CA ARG A 57 13.74 -13.31 -11.86
C ARG A 57 12.83 -12.24 -11.27
N PRO A 58 13.18 -10.95 -11.41
CA PRO A 58 12.29 -9.88 -11.02
C PRO A 58 11.08 -9.81 -11.96
N PHE A 59 10.02 -9.14 -11.52
CA PHE A 59 8.93 -8.78 -12.41
C PHE A 59 9.33 -7.55 -13.24
N PHE A 60 9.31 -7.67 -14.56
CA PHE A 60 9.58 -6.56 -15.47
C PHE A 60 8.27 -5.86 -15.82
N LEU A 61 8.20 -4.57 -15.54
CA LEU A 61 7.07 -3.71 -15.88
C LEU A 61 7.52 -2.72 -16.96
N PRO A 62 6.98 -2.77 -18.19
CA PRO A 62 7.26 -1.77 -19.23
C PRO A 62 6.93 -0.35 -18.78
N GLU A 63 7.61 0.65 -19.36
CA GLU A 63 7.39 2.06 -19.02
C GLU A 63 5.95 2.52 -19.27
N GLU A 64 5.32 2.04 -20.34
CA GLU A 64 3.92 2.35 -20.65
C GLU A 64 2.96 1.83 -19.58
N ASP A 65 3.20 0.61 -19.09
CA ASP A 65 2.40 0.00 -18.02
C ASP A 65 2.65 0.69 -16.69
N GLU A 66 3.90 1.04 -16.39
CA GLU A 66 4.26 1.80 -15.20
C GLU A 66 3.56 3.15 -15.17
N LYS A 67 3.59 3.89 -16.28
CA LYS A 67 2.93 5.18 -16.40
C LYS A 67 1.43 5.05 -16.21
N ARG A 68 0.82 4.00 -16.77
CA ARG A 68 -0.61 3.71 -16.58
C ARG A 68 -0.93 3.37 -15.13
N VAL A 69 -0.16 2.46 -14.51
CA VAL A 69 -0.31 2.08 -13.10
C VAL A 69 -0.23 3.31 -12.22
N ARG A 70 0.80 4.15 -12.38
CA ARG A 70 0.97 5.39 -11.61
C ARG A 70 -0.22 6.32 -11.78
N THR A 71 -0.55 6.69 -13.02
CA THR A 71 -1.61 7.68 -13.30
C THR A 71 -2.97 7.24 -12.77
N VAL A 72 -3.33 5.98 -12.99
CA VAL A 72 -4.63 5.45 -12.55
C VAL A 72 -4.66 5.28 -11.03
N ALA A 73 -3.60 4.76 -10.40
CA ALA A 73 -3.55 4.60 -8.95
C ALA A 73 -3.59 5.94 -8.22
N GLU A 74 -2.85 6.95 -8.71
CA GLU A 74 -2.89 8.32 -8.17
C GLU A 74 -4.29 8.93 -8.30
N SER A 75 -4.96 8.73 -9.44
CA SER A 75 -6.33 9.20 -9.64
C SER A 75 -7.32 8.55 -8.67
N VAL A 76 -7.22 7.23 -8.46
CA VAL A 76 -8.07 6.50 -7.50
C VAL A 76 -7.77 6.93 -6.06
N ALA A 77 -6.50 7.14 -5.70
CA ALA A 77 -6.13 7.64 -4.39
C ALA A 77 -6.70 9.05 -4.14
N ALA A 78 -6.60 9.96 -5.13
CA ALA A 78 -7.16 11.30 -5.05
C ALA A 78 -8.70 11.31 -4.93
N MET A 79 -9.39 10.45 -5.69
CA MET A 79 -10.83 10.23 -5.52
C MET A 79 -11.15 9.71 -4.12
N GLY A 80 -10.34 8.79 -3.59
CA GLY A 80 -10.48 8.26 -2.24
C GLY A 80 -10.43 9.33 -1.16
N GLU A 81 -9.44 10.22 -1.19
CA GLU A 81 -9.35 11.33 -0.23
C GLU A 81 -10.56 12.27 -0.32
N ARG A 82 -11.07 12.54 -1.53
CA ARG A 82 -12.28 13.35 -1.73
C ARG A 82 -13.52 12.67 -1.17
N VAL A 83 -13.65 11.35 -1.39
CA VAL A 83 -14.74 10.54 -0.83
C VAL A 83 -14.68 10.52 0.69
N VAL A 84 -13.50 10.42 1.30
CA VAL A 84 -13.34 10.52 2.76
C VAL A 84 -13.86 11.86 3.27
N LYS A 85 -13.43 12.96 2.66
CA LYS A 85 -13.89 14.29 3.05
C LYS A 85 -15.42 14.42 2.97
N ALA A 86 -16.00 14.02 1.84
CA ALA A 86 -17.45 14.04 1.65
C ALA A 86 -18.17 13.15 2.67
N ALA A 87 -17.65 11.96 2.97
CA ALA A 87 -18.24 11.03 3.92
C ALA A 87 -18.24 11.58 5.35
N LEU A 88 -17.20 12.30 5.75
CA LEU A 88 -17.15 12.92 7.08
C LEU A 88 -18.17 14.06 7.24
N GLU A 89 -18.54 14.72 6.15
CA GLU A 89 -19.55 15.80 6.12
C GLU A 89 -20.98 15.28 5.94
N ARG A 90 -21.15 14.08 5.35
CA ARG A 90 -22.43 13.52 4.92
C ARG A 90 -22.71 12.16 5.58
N PRO A 91 -23.53 12.10 6.65
CA PRO A 91 -23.82 10.85 7.37
C PRO A 91 -24.34 9.72 6.49
N GLU A 92 -25.15 10.04 5.48
CA GLU A 92 -25.70 9.06 4.55
C GLU A 92 -24.66 8.46 3.61
N LEU A 93 -23.60 9.20 3.27
CA LEU A 93 -22.46 8.67 2.52
C LEU A 93 -21.57 7.82 3.44
N LEU A 94 -21.33 8.27 4.68
CA LEU A 94 -20.55 7.48 5.64
C LEU A 94 -21.18 6.11 5.92
N ALA A 95 -22.51 6.06 6.01
CA ALA A 95 -23.25 4.82 6.26
C ALA A 95 -23.01 3.75 5.19
N GLN A 96 -22.69 4.13 3.94
CA GLN A 96 -22.41 3.20 2.84
C GLN A 96 -21.12 2.38 3.05
N PHE A 97 -20.22 2.84 3.93
CA PHE A 97 -18.99 2.10 4.23
C PHE A 97 -19.19 0.97 5.25
N HIS A 98 -20.36 0.90 5.89
CA HIS A 98 -20.70 -0.12 6.88
C HIS A 98 -19.63 -0.29 7.98
N LEU A 99 -19.09 0.83 8.45
CA LEU A 99 -18.15 0.84 9.57
C LEU A 99 -18.85 0.35 10.84
N ARG A 100 -18.12 -0.38 11.68
CA ARG A 100 -18.62 -0.74 13.02
C ARG A 100 -18.71 0.53 13.89
N PRO A 101 -19.61 0.61 14.88
CA PRO A 101 -19.76 1.80 15.72
C PRO A 101 -18.44 2.28 16.36
N GLU A 102 -17.58 1.35 16.77
CA GLU A 102 -16.28 1.67 17.35
C GLU A 102 -15.30 2.25 16.31
N GLU A 103 -15.35 1.77 15.07
CA GLU A 103 -14.55 2.29 13.96
C GLU A 103 -15.05 3.67 13.56
N GLU A 104 -16.37 3.86 13.46
CA GLU A 104 -16.96 5.15 13.15
C GLU A 104 -16.61 6.20 14.21
N ARG A 105 -16.61 5.82 15.50
CA ARG A 105 -16.12 6.70 16.58
C ARG A 105 -14.69 7.16 16.32
N LEU A 106 -13.81 6.25 15.91
CA LEU A 106 -12.40 6.56 15.65
C LEU A 106 -12.23 7.46 14.41
N VAL A 107 -12.92 7.19 13.29
CA VAL A 107 -12.77 8.01 12.08
C VAL A 107 -13.23 9.47 12.28
N ARG A 108 -14.15 9.68 13.21
CA ARG A 108 -14.68 11.02 13.55
C ARG A 108 -13.76 11.82 14.48
N LEU A 109 -12.74 11.20 15.07
CA LEU A 109 -11.79 11.93 15.90
C LEU A 109 -11.06 13.00 15.07
N PRO A 110 -10.75 14.17 15.66
CA PRO A 110 -9.99 15.20 14.98
C PRO A 110 -8.57 14.70 14.71
N ALA A 111 -8.15 14.74 13.44
CA ALA A 111 -6.81 14.30 13.03
C ALA A 111 -5.75 15.40 13.11
N GLY A 112 -6.17 16.67 13.18
CA GLY A 112 -5.29 17.85 13.14
C GLY A 112 -4.72 18.19 11.75
N TYR A 113 -5.00 17.41 10.71
CA TYR A 113 -4.69 17.72 9.31
C TYR A 113 -5.71 17.06 8.35
N GLU A 114 -5.66 17.43 7.06
CA GLU A 114 -6.71 17.07 6.09
C GLU A 114 -6.66 15.61 5.62
N TRP A 115 -5.46 15.05 5.39
CA TRP A 115 -5.31 13.77 4.70
C TRP A 115 -5.73 12.57 5.56
N ALA A 116 -6.49 11.66 4.96
CA ALA A 116 -6.89 10.41 5.60
C ALA A 116 -5.74 9.41 5.64
N SER A 117 -5.14 9.14 4.47
CA SER A 117 -4.06 8.16 4.30
C SER A 117 -2.76 8.86 3.95
N THR A 118 -1.80 8.90 4.89
CA THR A 118 -0.45 9.40 4.58
C THR A 118 0.29 8.47 3.62
N ALA A 119 0.09 7.16 3.76
CA ALA A 119 0.57 6.15 2.82
C ALA A 119 -0.50 5.07 2.60
N SER A 120 -0.78 4.73 1.35
CA SER A 120 -1.70 3.66 0.97
C SER A 120 -1.13 2.80 -0.15
N ARG A 121 -1.76 1.66 -0.42
CA ARG A 121 -1.41 0.78 -1.54
C ARG A 121 -2.66 0.27 -2.21
N LEU A 122 -2.75 0.47 -3.52
CA LEU A 122 -3.78 -0.10 -4.35
C LEU A 122 -3.26 -1.39 -4.99
N ASP A 123 -3.94 -2.50 -4.74
CA ASP A 123 -3.58 -3.80 -5.29
C ASP A 123 -4.48 -4.09 -6.50
N ALA A 124 -3.86 -4.35 -7.66
CA ALA A 124 -4.57 -4.53 -8.93
C ALA A 124 -4.00 -5.65 -9.77
N PHE A 125 -4.86 -6.24 -10.60
CA PHE A 125 -4.43 -7.05 -11.74
C PHE A 125 -4.11 -6.14 -12.92
N LEU A 126 -2.93 -6.32 -13.50
CA LEU A 126 -2.53 -5.66 -14.74
C LEU A 126 -3.07 -6.46 -15.92
N LEU A 127 -3.97 -5.86 -16.70
CA LEU A 127 -4.49 -6.39 -17.96
C LEU A 127 -3.95 -5.54 -19.13
N PRO A 128 -4.07 -5.98 -20.39
CA PRO A 128 -3.48 -5.27 -21.53
C PRO A 128 -3.79 -3.77 -21.58
N ASP A 129 -5.05 -3.39 -21.34
CA ASP A 129 -5.51 -1.99 -21.44
C ASP A 129 -6.07 -1.42 -20.14
N THR A 130 -6.25 -2.27 -19.12
CA THR A 130 -6.91 -1.87 -17.87
C THR A 130 -6.17 -2.38 -16.65
N LEU A 131 -6.48 -1.77 -15.52
CA LEU A 131 -6.15 -2.30 -14.20
C LEU A 131 -7.45 -2.82 -13.63
N LYS A 132 -7.44 -3.91 -12.88
CA LYS A 132 -8.61 -4.32 -12.11
C LYS A 132 -8.23 -4.33 -10.65
N PHE A 133 -8.60 -3.25 -9.95
CA PHE A 133 -8.30 -3.12 -8.52
C PHE A 133 -9.05 -4.18 -7.73
N ALA A 134 -8.29 -4.92 -6.93
CA ALA A 134 -8.81 -5.89 -5.99
C ALA A 134 -9.05 -5.25 -4.62
N GLU A 135 -8.13 -4.40 -4.17
CA GLU A 135 -8.13 -3.81 -2.82
C GLU A 135 -7.52 -2.40 -2.80
N TYR A 136 -8.05 -1.56 -1.91
CA TYR A 136 -7.40 -0.33 -1.46
C TYR A 136 -6.93 -0.58 -0.01
N ASN A 137 -5.62 -0.64 0.20
CA ASN A 137 -5.02 -0.76 1.53
C ASN A 137 -4.70 0.64 2.08
N GLY A 138 -5.65 1.25 2.79
CA GLY A 138 -5.50 2.59 3.39
C GLY A 138 -4.84 2.61 4.77
N GLU A 139 -4.85 1.49 5.48
CA GLU A 139 -4.27 1.35 6.82
C GLU A 139 -2.77 1.00 6.78
N SER A 140 -1.92 1.91 6.28
CA SER A 140 -0.44 1.81 6.32
C SER A 140 0.16 0.47 5.90
N PRO A 141 -0.03 0.06 4.63
CA PRO A 141 0.40 -1.25 4.17
C PRO A 141 1.92 -1.44 4.24
N ALA A 142 2.34 -2.67 4.56
CA ALA A 142 3.73 -3.08 4.42
C ALA A 142 4.17 -3.14 2.95
N GLY A 143 5.48 -3.07 2.71
CA GLY A 143 6.08 -3.39 1.42
C GLY A 143 7.07 -2.36 0.91
N ALA A 144 6.99 -1.10 1.31
CA ALA A 144 7.89 -0.05 0.81
C ALA A 144 9.37 -0.36 1.13
N GLY A 145 9.66 -0.68 2.40
CA GLY A 145 11.02 -1.00 2.82
C GLY A 145 11.51 -2.31 2.21
N TYR A 146 10.61 -3.30 2.11
CA TYR A 146 10.94 -4.59 1.51
C TYR A 146 11.19 -4.51 0.01
N ALA A 147 10.33 -3.83 -0.76
CA ALA A 147 10.44 -3.75 -2.21
C ALA A 147 11.70 -2.96 -2.64
N GLU A 148 12.01 -1.86 -1.97
CA GLU A 148 13.23 -1.09 -2.23
C GLU A 148 14.48 -1.94 -1.90
N THR A 149 14.52 -2.60 -0.74
CA THR A 149 15.65 -3.46 -0.36
C THR A 149 15.78 -4.67 -1.30
N LEU A 150 14.66 -5.24 -1.76
CA LEU A 150 14.66 -6.32 -2.74
C LEU A 150 15.22 -5.85 -4.09
N ALA A 151 14.86 -4.65 -4.55
CA ALA A 151 15.40 -4.06 -5.78
C ALA A 151 16.90 -3.76 -5.69
N GLU A 152 17.43 -3.45 -4.50
CA GLU A 152 18.87 -3.36 -4.26
C GLU A 152 19.55 -4.73 -4.40
N VAL A 153 18.98 -5.80 -3.81
CA VAL A 153 19.51 -7.17 -3.93
C VAL A 153 19.46 -7.67 -5.38
N PHE A 154 18.29 -7.59 -6.04
CA PHE A 154 18.14 -7.11 -7.42
C PHE A 154 19.42 -6.82 -8.22
N ARG A 155 19.86 -5.57 -8.01
CA ARG A 155 20.90 -4.90 -8.76
C ARG A 155 22.30 -5.47 -8.51
N GLU A 156 22.52 -6.12 -7.37
CA GLU A 156 23.79 -6.78 -7.05
C GLU A 156 24.00 -8.11 -7.80
N LEU A 157 22.96 -8.65 -8.45
CA LEU A 157 23.08 -9.94 -9.11
C LEU A 157 23.88 -9.86 -10.43
N PRO A 158 24.70 -10.88 -10.76
CA PRO A 158 25.57 -10.84 -11.93
C PRO A 158 24.81 -10.77 -13.26
N MET A 159 23.60 -11.35 -13.34
CA MET A 159 22.79 -11.27 -14.56
C MET A 159 22.18 -9.89 -14.76
N MET A 160 22.04 -9.06 -13.72
CA MET A 160 21.54 -7.69 -13.88
C MET A 160 22.50 -6.84 -14.71
N ALA A 161 23.81 -6.94 -14.48
CA ALA A 161 24.80 -6.20 -15.25
C ALA A 161 24.76 -6.53 -16.76
N GLY A 162 24.48 -7.78 -17.12
CA GLY A 162 24.28 -8.17 -18.52
C GLY A 162 22.93 -7.71 -19.07
N PHE A 163 21.89 -7.67 -18.24
CA PHE A 163 20.57 -7.21 -18.60
C PHE A 163 20.54 -5.70 -18.88
N GLU A 164 21.25 -4.92 -18.04
CA GLU A 164 21.38 -3.46 -18.16
C GLU A 164 22.16 -3.00 -19.40
N GLN A 165 22.90 -3.88 -20.06
CA GLN A 165 23.52 -3.58 -21.36
C GLN A 165 22.49 -3.42 -22.49
N ARG A 166 21.27 -3.95 -22.30
CA ARG A 166 20.21 -3.91 -23.31
C ARG A 166 18.96 -3.15 -22.86
N TYR A 167 18.67 -3.14 -21.57
CA TYR A 167 17.48 -2.48 -21.03
C TYR A 167 17.86 -1.47 -19.95
N ALA A 168 17.22 -0.30 -19.96
CA ALA A 168 17.31 0.63 -18.83
C ALA A 168 16.45 0.10 -17.67
N VAL A 169 17.06 -0.13 -16.51
CA VAL A 169 16.38 -0.65 -15.33
C VAL A 169 16.22 0.47 -14.31
N HIS A 170 14.97 0.72 -13.92
CA HIS A 170 14.62 1.70 -12.90
C HIS A 170 14.08 1.01 -11.65
N ALA A 171 14.42 1.59 -10.50
CA ALA A 171 13.90 1.17 -9.20
C ALA A 171 13.56 2.42 -8.38
N TYR A 172 12.57 2.28 -7.49
CA TYR A 172 12.01 3.42 -6.74
C TYR A 172 12.58 3.50 -5.33
N ALA A 173 12.96 4.72 -4.91
CA ALA A 173 13.37 5.04 -3.55
C ALA A 173 12.12 5.23 -2.65
N LEU A 174 11.41 4.13 -2.39
CA LEU A 174 10.10 4.16 -1.72
C LEU A 174 10.18 4.68 -0.27
N SER A 175 11.25 4.36 0.45
CA SER A 175 11.44 4.78 1.84
C SER A 175 11.66 6.29 1.96
N ALA A 176 12.36 6.91 1.01
CA ALA A 176 12.53 8.37 0.97
C ALA A 176 11.18 9.06 0.73
N LYS A 177 10.39 8.56 -0.23
CA LYS A 177 9.04 9.09 -0.51
C LYS A 177 8.06 8.89 0.65
N LEU A 178 8.14 7.75 1.33
CA LEU A 178 7.37 7.53 2.54
C LEU A 178 7.76 8.52 3.64
N LEU A 179 9.07 8.74 3.86
CA LEU A 179 9.53 9.71 4.85
C LEU A 179 9.09 11.14 4.50
N ASP A 180 9.18 11.54 3.22
CA ASP A 180 8.68 12.83 2.74
C ASP A 180 7.18 13.01 3.09
N ALA A 181 6.35 11.99 2.82
CA ALA A 181 4.92 12.03 3.12
C ALA A 181 4.62 12.10 4.63
N LEU A 182 5.40 11.38 5.45
CA LEU A 182 5.31 11.42 6.91
C LEU A 182 5.66 12.82 7.45
N VAL A 183 6.77 13.41 6.99
CA VAL A 183 7.21 14.75 7.41
C VAL A 183 6.25 15.83 6.89
N ALA A 184 5.68 15.66 5.70
CA ALA A 184 4.63 16.54 5.18
C ALA A 184 3.38 16.49 6.07
N SER A 185 2.90 15.29 6.43
CA SER A 185 1.77 15.14 7.37
C SER A 185 2.04 15.80 8.73
N TYR A 186 3.27 15.65 9.25
CA TYR A 186 3.68 16.34 10.48
C TYR A 186 3.68 17.86 10.35
N THR A 187 4.13 18.38 9.20
CA THR A 187 4.16 19.82 8.92
C THR A 187 2.73 20.37 8.80
N ASP A 188 1.84 19.67 8.08
CA ASP A 188 0.43 20.02 7.91
C ASP A 188 -0.32 20.02 9.26
N TRP A 189 0.01 19.08 10.14
CA TRP A 189 -0.51 19.03 11.51
C TRP A 189 -0.05 20.21 12.39
N GLY A 190 0.95 20.97 11.96
CA GLY A 190 1.48 22.16 12.64
C GLY A 190 2.88 22.00 13.22
N GLY A 191 3.50 20.83 13.01
CA GLY A 191 4.89 20.55 13.37
C GLY A 191 5.87 21.52 12.71
N LYS A 192 6.96 21.85 13.41
CA LYS A 192 7.95 22.86 12.95
C LYS A 192 9.30 22.28 12.56
N SER A 193 9.55 21.01 12.90
CA SER A 193 10.82 20.35 12.61
C SER A 193 10.70 19.51 11.34
N HIS A 194 11.68 19.61 10.44
CA HIS A 194 11.85 18.67 9.32
C HIS A 194 12.51 17.35 9.74
N ARG A 195 12.89 17.23 11.02
CA ARG A 195 13.47 16.02 11.62
C ARG A 195 12.71 15.69 12.91
N PRO A 196 11.40 15.36 12.85
CA PRO A 196 10.65 14.96 14.03
C PRO A 196 11.21 13.68 14.64
N GLN A 197 11.05 13.50 15.95
CA GLN A 197 11.23 12.19 16.57
C GLN A 197 10.05 11.29 16.16
N VAL A 198 10.31 10.37 15.23
CA VAL A 198 9.33 9.42 14.71
C VAL A 198 9.27 8.19 15.60
N VAL A 199 8.10 7.58 15.73
CA VAL A 199 7.94 6.20 16.18
C VAL A 199 7.09 5.41 15.19
N ILE A 200 7.55 4.23 14.79
CA ILE A 200 6.77 3.25 14.03
C ILE A 200 6.11 2.32 15.04
N VAL A 201 4.78 2.25 15.02
CA VAL A 201 4.01 1.53 16.06
C VAL A 201 3.21 0.39 15.43
N ASP A 202 3.49 -0.84 15.86
CA ASP A 202 2.72 -2.06 15.57
C ASP A 202 2.94 -3.11 16.68
N TRP A 203 2.25 -4.25 16.65
CA TRP A 203 2.55 -5.35 17.57
C TRP A 203 3.89 -5.99 17.27
N ARG A 204 4.67 -6.32 18.31
CA ARG A 204 5.96 -7.00 18.17
C ARG A 204 5.85 -8.35 17.46
N GLU A 205 4.68 -8.97 17.55
CA GLU A 205 4.37 -10.29 17.02
C GLU A 205 3.99 -10.29 15.53
N VAL A 206 3.80 -9.12 14.89
CA VAL A 206 3.45 -9.09 13.46
C VAL A 206 4.60 -9.61 12.59
N PRO A 207 4.30 -10.37 11.53
CA PRO A 207 5.33 -10.92 10.63
C PRO A 207 6.13 -9.85 9.88
N THR A 208 5.63 -8.61 9.83
CA THR A 208 6.24 -7.46 9.16
C THR A 208 7.14 -6.63 10.07
N TRP A 209 7.36 -7.06 11.33
CA TRP A 209 8.19 -6.32 12.30
C TRP A 209 9.60 -6.00 11.78
N SER A 210 10.17 -6.91 10.97
CA SER A 210 11.47 -6.71 10.34
C SER A 210 11.52 -5.48 9.43
N GLU A 211 10.41 -5.13 8.77
CA GLU A 211 10.32 -3.94 7.91
C GLU A 211 10.55 -2.65 8.71
N PHE A 212 10.04 -2.59 9.93
CA PHE A 212 10.11 -1.37 10.74
C PHE A 212 11.56 -1.05 11.08
N HIS A 213 12.39 -2.07 11.29
CA HIS A 213 13.84 -1.90 11.49
C HIS A 213 14.57 -1.51 10.20
N ILE A 214 14.11 -1.98 9.03
CA ILE A 214 14.62 -1.53 7.74
C ILE A 214 14.31 -0.03 7.56
N LEU A 215 13.06 0.37 7.78
CA LEU A 215 12.62 1.76 7.66
C LEU A 215 13.31 2.67 8.69
N LYS A 216 13.40 2.26 9.97
CA LYS A 216 14.16 2.97 11.01
C LYS A 216 15.59 3.24 10.54
N GLY A 217 16.31 2.22 10.10
CA GLY A 217 17.69 2.37 9.63
C GLY A 217 17.83 3.30 8.42
N ARG A 218 16.85 3.31 7.51
CA ARG A 218 16.82 4.24 6.36
C ARG A 218 16.50 5.67 6.80
N PHE A 219 15.50 5.87 7.66
CA PHE A 219 15.10 7.18 8.15
C PHE A 219 16.22 7.84 8.97
N GLU A 220 16.90 7.07 9.82
CA GLU A 220 18.05 7.56 10.58
C GLU A 220 19.23 7.96 9.68
N LYS A 221 19.51 7.21 8.61
CA LYS A 221 20.49 7.60 7.58
C LYS A 221 20.11 8.88 6.84
N MET A 222 18.82 9.17 6.70
CA MET A 222 18.29 10.42 6.16
C MET A 222 18.22 11.54 7.22
N GLY A 223 18.69 11.29 8.45
CA GLY A 223 18.79 12.27 9.51
C GLY A 223 17.52 12.45 10.35
N VAL A 224 16.52 11.57 10.21
CA VAL A 224 15.29 11.59 11.00
C VAL A 224 15.34 10.54 12.11
N PRO A 225 15.39 10.94 13.39
CA PRO A 225 15.46 9.99 14.49
C PRO A 225 14.16 9.20 14.58
N THR A 226 14.26 7.87 14.66
CA THR A 226 13.10 6.98 14.54
C THR A 226 13.17 5.87 15.57
N GLU A 227 12.08 5.63 16.30
CA GLU A 227 11.91 4.48 17.19
C GLU A 227 10.97 3.44 16.57
N VAL A 228 11.05 2.20 17.06
CA VAL A 228 10.04 1.15 16.79
C VAL A 228 9.52 0.71 18.15
N ALA A 229 8.21 0.70 18.32
CA ALA A 229 7.58 0.39 19.61
C ALA A 229 6.31 -0.43 19.44
N ASP A 230 6.04 -1.27 20.43
CA ASP A 230 4.73 -1.88 20.59
C ASP A 230 3.74 -0.87 21.21
N PRO A 231 2.44 -0.86 20.84
CA PRO A 231 1.44 -0.02 21.50
C PRO A 231 1.48 -0.11 23.03
N ARG A 232 1.77 -1.28 23.58
CA ARG A 232 1.86 -1.57 25.02
C ARG A 232 3.02 -0.84 25.70
N ASP A 233 4.05 -0.45 24.94
CA ASP A 233 5.24 0.24 25.46
C ASP A 233 5.08 1.77 25.43
N LEU A 234 3.99 2.28 24.83
CA LEU A 234 3.75 3.72 24.75
C LEU A 234 3.24 4.26 26.09
N VAL A 235 3.78 5.41 26.49
CA VAL A 235 3.34 6.11 27.70
C VAL A 235 2.88 7.51 27.34
N PHE A 236 1.65 7.84 27.74
CA PHE A 236 1.07 9.18 27.61
C PHE A 236 0.72 9.72 28.99
N ASP A 237 1.33 10.85 29.36
CA ASP A 237 1.17 11.52 30.66
C ASP A 237 0.03 12.56 30.68
N GLY A 238 -0.73 12.68 29.58
CA GLY A 238 -1.74 13.71 29.37
C GLY A 238 -1.29 14.90 28.52
N LYS A 239 0.02 15.03 28.25
CA LYS A 239 0.60 16.09 27.42
C LYS A 239 1.60 15.58 26.40
N THR A 240 2.38 14.56 26.74
CA THR A 240 3.50 14.07 25.95
C THR A 240 3.37 12.56 25.75
N LEU A 241 3.45 12.13 24.48
CA LEU A 241 3.61 10.71 24.15
C LEU A 241 5.11 10.37 24.18
N THR A 242 5.45 9.27 24.83
CA THR A 242 6.83 8.77 24.90
C THR A 242 6.91 7.31 24.50
N ALA A 243 8.03 6.93 23.88
CA ALA A 243 8.39 5.55 23.57
C ALA A 243 9.91 5.38 23.81
N ASN A 244 10.32 4.27 24.41
CA ASN A 244 11.74 4.00 24.71
C ASN A 244 12.44 5.16 25.45
N GLY A 245 11.72 5.86 26.34
CA GLY A 245 12.24 7.01 27.09
C GLY A 245 12.42 8.30 26.29
N LYS A 246 11.98 8.35 25.02
CA LYS A 246 12.05 9.53 24.15
C LYS A 246 10.68 10.15 23.96
N LYS A 247 10.61 11.49 23.95
CA LYS A 247 9.43 12.23 23.52
C LYS A 247 9.20 12.01 22.02
N ILE A 248 7.97 11.67 21.64
CA ILE A 248 7.59 11.42 20.25
C ILE A 248 6.87 12.64 19.68
N ASP A 249 7.26 13.04 18.47
CA ASP A 249 6.63 14.11 17.72
C ASP A 249 5.65 13.57 16.66
N LEU A 250 6.02 12.45 16.02
CA LEU A 250 5.26 11.83 14.92
C LEU A 250 5.14 10.32 15.12
N VAL A 251 3.91 9.82 15.12
CA VAL A 251 3.61 8.38 15.07
C VAL A 251 3.35 7.98 13.63
N TYR A 252 4.17 7.09 13.07
CA TYR A 252 3.80 6.32 11.90
C TYR A 252 3.01 5.07 12.36
N ARG A 253 1.68 5.15 12.30
CA ARG A 253 0.80 4.08 12.79
C ARG A 253 0.79 2.91 11.80
N ARG A 254 1.26 1.75 12.24
CA ARG A 254 1.16 0.47 11.50
C ARG A 254 0.09 -0.46 12.09
N VAL A 255 -0.22 -0.32 13.40
CA VAL A 255 -1.34 -1.04 14.04
C VAL A 255 -2.64 -0.81 13.27
N LEU A 256 -3.32 -1.89 12.94
CA LEU A 256 -4.63 -1.85 12.27
C LEU A 256 -5.74 -1.39 13.23
N ILE A 257 -6.71 -0.67 12.71
CA ILE A 257 -7.87 -0.16 13.44
C ILE A 257 -8.69 -1.32 14.01
N ASN A 258 -8.77 -2.45 13.29
CA ASN A 258 -9.43 -3.65 13.80
C ASN A 258 -8.79 -4.16 15.08
N ASP A 259 -7.45 -4.13 15.18
CA ASP A 259 -6.72 -4.55 16.37
C ASP A 259 -6.87 -3.54 17.51
N ILE A 260 -6.86 -2.25 17.20
CA ILE A 260 -7.10 -1.18 18.18
C ILE A 260 -8.49 -1.32 18.80
N VAL A 261 -9.52 -1.61 18.00
CA VAL A 261 -10.89 -1.86 18.48
C VAL A 261 -10.97 -3.15 19.29
N ALA A 262 -10.22 -4.19 18.91
CA ALA A 262 -10.20 -5.46 19.63
C ALA A 262 -9.43 -5.39 20.97
N ARG A 263 -8.42 -4.52 21.09
CA ARG A 263 -7.54 -4.40 22.26
C ARG A 263 -7.37 -2.95 22.72
N PRO A 264 -8.47 -2.25 23.06
CA PRO A 264 -8.42 -0.80 23.32
C PRO A 264 -7.56 -0.44 24.53
N ALA A 265 -7.50 -1.30 25.55
CA ALA A 265 -6.67 -1.09 26.74
C ALA A 265 -5.17 -1.07 26.41
N GLU A 266 -4.72 -1.94 25.51
CA GLU A 266 -3.33 -2.03 25.07
C GLU A 266 -2.92 -0.85 24.16
N CYS A 267 -3.89 -0.20 23.51
CA CYS A 267 -3.67 0.98 22.68
C CYS A 267 -4.02 2.31 23.38
N ALA A 268 -4.32 2.29 24.68
CA ALA A 268 -4.88 3.44 25.39
C ALA A 268 -3.97 4.69 25.41
N ALA A 269 -2.64 4.51 25.43
CA ALA A 269 -1.72 5.64 25.36
C ALA A 269 -1.77 6.33 23.99
N LEU A 270 -1.76 5.55 22.89
CA LEU A 270 -1.89 6.07 21.53
C LEU A 270 -3.22 6.78 21.32
N LEU A 271 -4.33 6.15 21.74
CA LEU A 271 -5.67 6.70 21.58
C LEU A 271 -5.84 8.02 22.36
N ARG A 272 -5.43 8.07 23.62
CA ARG A 272 -5.53 9.31 24.42
C ARG A 272 -4.65 10.43 23.87
N ALA A 273 -3.45 10.10 23.37
CA ALA A 273 -2.58 11.11 22.76
C ALA A 273 -3.16 11.66 21.45
N TYR A 274 -3.80 10.80 20.64
CA TYR A 274 -4.51 11.19 19.43
C TYR A 274 -5.73 12.08 19.76
N GLU A 275 -6.57 11.64 20.70
CA GLU A 275 -7.78 12.37 21.13
C GLU A 275 -7.44 13.75 21.72
N ALA A 276 -6.32 13.86 22.44
CA ALA A 276 -5.82 15.12 23.00
C ALA A 276 -5.13 16.01 21.96
N ASN A 277 -4.98 15.56 20.70
CA ASN A 277 -4.18 16.21 19.67
C ASN A 277 -2.77 16.59 20.19
N ALA A 278 -2.15 15.68 20.95
CA ALA A 278 -0.86 15.90 21.62
C ALA A 278 0.34 15.40 20.81
N VAL A 279 0.09 14.62 19.76
CA VAL A 279 1.08 14.05 18.86
C VAL A 279 0.49 13.94 17.46
N CYS A 280 1.31 14.14 16.42
CA CYS A 280 0.87 13.86 15.06
C CYS A 280 0.82 12.34 14.84
N VAL A 281 -0.26 11.83 14.29
CA VAL A 281 -0.38 10.42 13.91
C VAL A 281 -0.64 10.32 12.43
N ALA A 282 0.40 9.94 11.69
CA ALA A 282 0.32 9.65 10.26
C ALA A 282 -0.48 8.37 9.99
N ASN A 283 -1.19 8.37 8.87
CA ASN A 283 -2.29 7.43 8.60
C ASN A 283 -3.34 7.49 9.71
N THR A 284 -4.14 8.54 9.68
CA THR A 284 -5.22 8.81 10.64
C THR A 284 -6.24 7.67 10.71
N PHE A 285 -7.15 7.70 11.66
CA PHE A 285 -8.26 6.74 11.69
C PHE A 285 -9.20 6.86 10.48
N ARG A 286 -9.24 8.02 9.81
CA ARG A 286 -10.07 8.25 8.62
C ARG A 286 -9.68 7.35 7.45
N CYS A 287 -8.45 6.85 7.41
CA CYS A 287 -8.00 5.90 6.39
C CYS A 287 -8.77 4.57 6.42
N LYS A 288 -9.60 4.31 7.44
CA LYS A 288 -10.53 3.17 7.46
C LYS A 288 -11.51 3.20 6.30
N ILE A 289 -12.01 4.38 5.96
CA ILE A 289 -13.05 4.59 4.94
C ILE A 289 -12.61 4.06 3.57
N PRO A 290 -11.42 4.42 3.03
CA PRO A 290 -10.96 3.83 1.77
C PRO A 290 -10.46 2.39 1.92
N HIS A 291 -10.19 1.93 3.15
CA HIS A 291 -9.67 0.58 3.37
C HIS A 291 -10.74 -0.52 3.31
N VAL A 292 -12.00 -0.21 3.68
CA VAL A 292 -13.07 -1.22 3.66
C VAL A 292 -13.49 -1.56 2.24
N LYS A 293 -13.90 -2.81 2.02
CA LYS A 293 -14.26 -3.32 0.68
C LYS A 293 -15.44 -2.58 0.06
N ALA A 294 -16.34 -2.06 0.89
CA ALA A 294 -17.47 -1.23 0.47
C ALA A 294 -17.02 0.06 -0.24
N PHE A 295 -15.76 0.49 -0.10
CA PHE A 295 -15.23 1.65 -0.81
C PHE A 295 -15.41 1.55 -2.34
N PHE A 296 -15.14 0.39 -2.94
CA PHE A 296 -15.38 0.22 -4.38
C PHE A 296 -16.85 0.14 -4.75
N ALA A 297 -17.74 -0.25 -3.82
CA ALA A 297 -19.18 -0.13 -4.03
C ALA A 297 -19.56 1.35 -4.15
N VAL A 298 -19.07 2.20 -3.25
CA VAL A 298 -19.31 3.67 -3.30
C VAL A 298 -18.84 4.28 -4.62
N LEU A 299 -17.64 3.91 -5.10
CA LEU A 299 -17.13 4.43 -6.37
C LEU A 299 -17.96 3.99 -7.58
N THR A 300 -18.49 2.77 -7.56
CA THR A 300 -19.20 2.18 -8.71
C THR A 300 -20.73 2.30 -8.65
N ASP A 301 -21.26 2.92 -7.60
CA ASP A 301 -22.69 3.19 -7.42
C ASP A 301 -23.08 4.53 -8.05
N GLU A 302 -24.07 4.49 -8.93
CA GLU A 302 -24.57 5.62 -9.69
C GLU A 302 -25.16 6.72 -8.80
N CYS A 303 -25.64 6.39 -7.58
CA CYS A 303 -26.12 7.41 -6.65
C CYS A 303 -25.01 8.37 -6.18
N ASN A 304 -23.75 7.94 -6.28
CA ASN A 304 -22.57 8.73 -5.91
C ASN A 304 -21.87 9.39 -7.10
N ALA A 305 -22.38 9.21 -8.34
CA ALA A 305 -21.72 9.69 -9.56
C ALA A 305 -21.40 11.20 -9.54
N ALA A 306 -22.21 12.00 -8.84
CA ALA A 306 -22.01 13.44 -8.68
C ALA A 306 -20.73 13.83 -7.91
N LEU A 307 -20.08 12.89 -7.21
CA LEU A 307 -18.77 13.12 -6.55
C LEU A 307 -17.60 13.15 -7.55
N PHE A 308 -17.82 12.66 -8.77
CA PHE A 308 -16.78 12.38 -9.74
C PHE A 308 -17.03 13.13 -11.05
N SER A 309 -15.96 13.65 -11.65
CA SER A 309 -16.00 14.23 -12.99
C SER A 309 -16.30 13.16 -14.05
N ALA A 310 -16.64 13.58 -15.28
CA ALA A 310 -16.87 12.65 -16.38
C ALA A 310 -15.65 11.75 -16.67
N ASP A 311 -14.44 12.31 -16.58
CA ASP A 311 -13.18 11.59 -16.77
C ASP A 311 -12.93 10.59 -15.64
N GLU A 312 -13.18 11.00 -14.39
CA GLU A 312 -13.07 10.12 -13.23
C GLU A 312 -14.06 8.96 -13.28
N GLN A 313 -15.30 9.22 -13.69
CA GLN A 313 -16.29 8.16 -13.92
C GLN A 313 -15.84 7.19 -15.02
N ALA A 314 -15.16 7.68 -16.07
CA ALA A 314 -14.57 6.81 -17.08
C ALA A 314 -13.41 5.97 -16.50
N THR A 315 -12.54 6.56 -15.68
CA THR A 315 -11.50 5.83 -14.95
C THR A 315 -12.10 4.74 -14.06
N ILE A 316 -13.15 5.05 -13.29
CA ILE A 316 -13.85 4.09 -12.44
C ILE A 316 -14.39 2.94 -13.29
N ARG A 317 -15.15 3.20 -14.35
CA ARG A 317 -15.71 2.17 -15.23
C ARG A 317 -14.65 1.27 -15.85
N ASN A 318 -13.52 1.85 -16.26
CA ASN A 318 -12.45 1.11 -16.93
C ASN A 318 -11.61 0.29 -15.95
N HIS A 319 -11.36 0.79 -14.73
CA HIS A 319 -10.35 0.25 -13.84
C HIS A 319 -10.87 -0.40 -12.54
N ILE A 320 -12.11 -0.11 -12.15
CA ILE A 320 -12.70 -0.62 -10.92
C ILE A 320 -13.78 -1.63 -11.29
N PRO A 321 -13.65 -2.92 -10.89
CA PRO A 321 -14.71 -3.89 -11.09
C PRO A 321 -16.02 -3.40 -10.48
N TRP A 322 -17.14 -3.60 -11.19
CA TRP A 322 -18.47 -3.32 -10.65
C TRP A 322 -18.63 -4.03 -9.30
N THR A 323 -18.98 -3.26 -8.27
CA THR A 323 -19.02 -3.74 -6.89
C THR A 323 -20.31 -3.26 -6.23
N ARG A 324 -20.99 -4.13 -5.49
CA ARG A 324 -22.16 -3.76 -4.68
C ARG A 324 -22.09 -4.42 -3.31
N VAL A 325 -22.67 -3.78 -2.32
CA VAL A 325 -22.92 -4.39 -1.01
C VAL A 325 -24.03 -5.43 -1.20
N MET A 326 -23.80 -6.66 -0.73
CA MET A 326 -24.75 -7.75 -0.89
C MET A 326 -25.99 -7.53 -0.02
N ALA A 327 -27.11 -7.18 -0.66
CA ALA A 327 -28.40 -6.90 -0.01
C ALA A 327 -29.58 -7.25 -0.93
N ASP A 328 -30.78 -7.35 -0.35
CA ASP A 328 -32.03 -7.55 -1.11
C ASP A 328 -32.52 -6.23 -1.70
N VAL A 329 -31.89 -5.83 -2.81
CA VAL A 329 -32.11 -4.52 -3.45
C VAL A 329 -32.13 -4.63 -4.97
N ARG A 330 -32.82 -3.66 -5.60
CA ARG A 330 -32.68 -3.36 -7.03
C ARG A 330 -31.49 -2.44 -7.24
N THR A 331 -30.66 -2.72 -8.21
CA THR A 331 -29.50 -1.90 -8.61
C THR A 331 -29.30 -2.00 -10.12
N THR A 332 -28.30 -1.32 -10.65
CA THR A 332 -27.85 -1.45 -12.04
C THR A 332 -26.55 -2.24 -12.13
N HIS A 333 -26.39 -3.00 -13.22
CA HIS A 333 -25.15 -3.63 -13.64
C HIS A 333 -24.78 -3.09 -15.03
N TYR A 334 -23.79 -2.20 -15.09
CA TYR A 334 -23.42 -1.44 -16.30
C TYR A 334 -24.61 -0.74 -17.00
N GLY A 335 -25.53 -0.18 -16.21
CA GLY A 335 -26.71 0.55 -16.69
C GLY A 335 -27.99 -0.30 -16.78
N ASP A 336 -27.88 -1.63 -16.77
CA ASP A 336 -29.05 -2.51 -16.83
C ASP A 336 -29.65 -2.75 -15.43
N PRO A 337 -30.94 -2.49 -15.20
CA PRO A 337 -31.60 -2.77 -13.93
C PRO A 337 -31.62 -4.27 -13.61
N ILE A 338 -31.23 -4.64 -12.40
CA ILE A 338 -31.18 -6.01 -11.89
C ILE A 338 -31.70 -6.12 -10.45
N GLU A 339 -32.23 -7.29 -10.11
CA GLU A 339 -32.39 -7.73 -8.72
C GLU A 339 -31.06 -8.34 -8.25
N LEU A 340 -30.40 -7.74 -7.25
CA LEU A 340 -29.01 -8.10 -6.92
C LEU A 340 -28.84 -9.56 -6.51
N LEU A 341 -29.72 -10.08 -5.64
CA LEU A 341 -29.63 -11.45 -5.14
C LEU A 341 -29.83 -12.49 -6.26
N ASP A 342 -30.77 -12.25 -7.16
CA ASP A 342 -31.03 -13.17 -8.28
C ASP A 342 -29.93 -13.10 -9.34
N PHE A 343 -29.43 -11.89 -9.63
CA PHE A 343 -28.27 -11.73 -10.50
C PHE A 343 -27.05 -12.47 -9.93
N ALA A 344 -26.77 -12.33 -8.64
CA ALA A 344 -25.65 -12.99 -7.99
C ALA A 344 -25.78 -14.52 -8.04
N ARG A 345 -26.97 -15.08 -7.80
CA ARG A 345 -27.23 -16.53 -7.90
C ARG A 345 -26.98 -17.07 -9.31
N ARG A 346 -27.41 -16.34 -10.34
CA ARG A 346 -27.25 -16.75 -11.76
C ARG A 346 -25.80 -16.60 -12.25
N ASN A 347 -25.04 -15.67 -11.69
CA ASN A 347 -23.69 -15.31 -12.13
C ASN A 347 -22.60 -15.67 -11.11
N ARG A 348 -22.83 -16.71 -10.30
CA ARG A 348 -21.90 -17.09 -9.21
C ARG A 348 -20.46 -17.36 -9.66
N GLU A 349 -20.27 -17.77 -10.92
CA GLU A 349 -18.96 -18.14 -11.47
C GLU A 349 -18.17 -16.93 -11.98
N SER A 350 -18.82 -15.77 -12.15
CA SER A 350 -18.22 -14.51 -12.60
C SER A 350 -18.15 -13.44 -11.52
N LEU A 351 -18.58 -13.76 -10.29
CA LEU A 351 -18.61 -12.84 -9.16
C LEU A 351 -17.77 -13.37 -8.00
N VAL A 352 -17.26 -12.44 -7.19
CA VAL A 352 -16.54 -12.74 -5.96
C VAL A 352 -17.28 -12.09 -4.79
N LEU A 353 -17.69 -12.89 -3.82
CA LEU A 353 -18.20 -12.39 -2.55
C LEU A 353 -17.03 -12.19 -1.58
N LYS A 354 -16.89 -10.98 -1.04
CA LYS A 354 -15.84 -10.65 -0.07
C LYS A 354 -16.48 -10.29 1.29
N PRO A 355 -15.94 -10.81 2.41
CA PRO A 355 -16.47 -10.56 3.75
C PRO A 355 -16.12 -9.17 4.30
#